data_AF-A0A957YGT5-F1
#
_entry.id   AF-A0A957YGT5-F1
#
_cell.length_a   1.000
_cell.length_b   1.000
_cell.length_c   1.000
_cell.angle_alpha   90.00
_cell.angle_beta   90.00
_cell.angle_gamma   90.00
#
_symmetry.space_group_name_H-M   'P 1'
#
loop_
_entity.id
_entity.type
_entity.pdbx_description
1 polymer ?
#
loop_
_entity_poly.entity_id
_entity_poly.type
_entity_poly.pdbx_seq_one_letter_code
_entity_poly.pdbx_strand_id
1 'polypeptide(L)' 'EYATMVSGLRPGQLARSGFHPAVGEVQVVDYIYEWVYHDSRHIQQIMRRIQISVWPKMGNLRHFAPPS' A
#
# COMPACT_ATOMS: atom_id res chain seq x y z
N GLU A 1 18.59 -2.77 3.16
CA GLU A 1 18.82 -4.23 3.33
C GLU A 1 17.71 -5.07 2.69
N TYR A 2 16.45 -4.96 3.11
CA TYR A 2 15.35 -5.76 2.54
C TYR A 2 15.00 -5.45 1.07
N ALA A 3 14.95 -4.19 0.67
CA ALA A 3 14.70 -3.83 -0.73
C ALA A 3 15.78 -4.43 -1.66
N THR A 4 17.04 -4.34 -1.26
CA THR A 4 18.18 -4.94 -1.97
C THR A 4 18.06 -6.47 -2.08
N MET A 5 17.60 -7.13 -1.00
CA MET A 5 17.33 -8.58 -1.02
C MET A 5 16.22 -8.93 -2.02
N VAL A 6 15.09 -8.23 -1.99
CA VAL A 6 13.95 -8.47 -2.89
C VAL A 6 14.34 -8.23 -4.35
N SER A 7 15.09 -7.16 -4.63
CA SER A 7 15.61 -6.87 -5.97
C SER A 7 16.58 -7.92 -6.51
N GLY A 8 17.20 -8.72 -5.64
CA GLY A 8 18.12 -9.79 -6.03
C GLY A 8 17.46 -11.15 -6.31
N LEU A 9 16.14 -11.28 -6.13
CA LEU A 9 15.43 -12.54 -6.33
C LEU A 9 15.39 -12.94 -7.82
N ARG A 10 15.70 -14.20 -8.09
CA ARG A 10 15.63 -14.79 -9.44
C ARG A 10 14.20 -15.22 -9.76
N PRO A 11 13.82 -15.38 -11.05
CA PRO A 11 12.48 -15.83 -11.45
C PRO A 11 12.01 -17.11 -10.74
N GLY A 12 12.89 -18.11 -10.60
CA GLY A 12 12.55 -19.35 -9.89
C GLY A 12 12.34 -19.18 -8.38
N GLN A 13 12.90 -18.14 -7.76
CA GLN A 13 12.65 -17.81 -6.35
C GLN A 13 11.34 -17.03 -6.17
N LEU A 14 11.01 -16.16 -7.13
CA LEU A 14 9.74 -15.43 -7.17
C LEU A 14 8.53 -16.36 -7.36
N ALA A 15 8.70 -17.43 -8.14
CA ALA A 15 7.67 -18.45 -8.38
C ALA A 15 7.50 -19.46 -7.23
N ARG A 16 8.33 -19.40 -6.17
CA ARG A 16 8.13 -20.26 -5.00
C ARG A 16 6.80 -19.93 -4.35
N SER A 17 6.03 -20.96 -4.03
CA SER A 17 4.71 -20.81 -3.42
C SER A 17 4.60 -21.51 -2.07
N GLY A 18 3.61 -21.08 -1.31
CA GLY A 18 3.07 -21.75 -0.13
C GLY A 18 1.55 -21.72 -0.16
N PHE A 19 0.90 -22.47 0.74
CA PHE A 19 -0.56 -22.51 0.82
C PHE A 19 -1.05 -21.73 2.05
N HIS A 20 -1.82 -20.67 1.83
CA HIS A 20 -2.49 -19.92 2.87
C HIS A 20 -3.90 -20.49 3.10
N PRO A 21 -4.31 -20.81 4.35
CA PRO A 21 -5.58 -21.49 4.63
C PRO A 21 -6.83 -20.80 4.07
N ALA A 22 -6.81 -19.46 3.96
CA ALA A 22 -7.96 -18.67 3.52
C ALA A 22 -7.95 -18.30 2.03
N VAL A 23 -6.78 -18.27 1.37
CA VAL A 23 -6.67 -17.73 -0.02
C VAL A 23 -6.02 -18.70 -0.99
N GLY A 24 -5.64 -19.89 -0.53
CA GLY A 24 -5.06 -20.92 -1.38
C GLY A 24 -3.57 -20.72 -1.62
N GLU A 25 -3.11 -21.09 -2.80
CA GLU A 25 -1.71 -20.95 -3.19
C GLU A 25 -1.33 -19.46 -3.31
N VAL A 26 -0.17 -19.10 -2.76
CA VAL A 26 0.39 -17.75 -2.82
C VAL A 26 1.88 -17.86 -3.16
N GLN A 27 2.31 -17.15 -4.20
CA GLN A 27 3.70 -17.05 -4.61
C GLN A 27 4.42 -15.93 -3.86
N VAL A 28 5.75 -15.99 -3.80
CA VAL A 28 6.59 -14.90 -3.27
C VAL A 28 6.31 -13.59 -4.01
N VAL A 29 6.08 -13.64 -5.34
CA VAL A 29 5.76 -12.46 -6.14
C VAL A 29 4.43 -11.81 -5.74
N ASP A 30 3.43 -12.61 -5.33
CA ASP A 30 2.13 -12.10 -4.92
C ASP A 30 2.27 -11.26 -3.63
N TYR A 31 3.05 -11.74 -2.66
CA TYR A 31 3.35 -11.00 -1.44
C TYR A 31 4.07 -9.67 -1.70
N ILE A 32 5.01 -9.65 -2.65
CA ILE A 32 5.74 -8.42 -3.00
C ILE A 32 4.77 -7.37 -3.55
N TYR A 33 3.85 -7.75 -4.44
CA TYR A 33 2.85 -6.82 -4.95
C TYR A 33 1.83 -6.39 -3.89
N GLU A 34 1.42 -7.32 -3.01
CA GLU A 34 0.57 -7.00 -1.87
C GLU A 34 1.22 -5.96 -0.96
N TRP A 35 2.52 -6.06 -0.68
CA TRP A 35 3.25 -5.05 0.10
C TRP A 35 3.23 -3.67 -0.53
N VAL A 36 3.45 -3.56 -1.86
CA VAL A 36 3.37 -2.26 -2.55
C VAL A 36 1.96 -1.67 -2.43
N TYR A 37 0.93 -2.51 -2.59
CA TYR A 37 -0.45 -2.09 -2.43
C TYR A 37 -0.76 -1.65 -0.98
N HIS A 38 -0.31 -2.42 0.00
CA HIS A 38 -0.46 -2.15 1.42
C HIS A 38 0.17 -0.81 1.82
N ASP A 39 1.41 -0.56 1.39
CA ASP A 39 2.09 0.71 1.68
C ASP A 39 1.39 1.90 1.03
N SER A 40 0.89 1.72 -0.20
CA SER A 40 0.09 2.73 -0.89
C SER A 40 -1.20 3.06 -0.11
N ARG A 41 -1.85 2.06 0.49
CA ARG A 41 -3.02 2.26 1.35
C ARG A 41 -2.68 3.02 2.63
N HIS A 42 -1.54 2.76 3.25
CA HIS A 42 -1.09 3.54 4.42
C HIS A 42 -0.83 5.00 4.07
N ILE A 43 -0.20 5.27 2.93
CA ILE A 43 -0.01 6.64 2.43
C ILE A 43 -1.36 7.34 2.24
N GLN A 44 -2.33 6.68 1.60
CA GLN A 44 -3.68 7.22 1.44
C GLN A 44 -4.34 7.53 2.80
N GLN A 45 -4.20 6.64 3.78
CA GLN A 45 -4.75 6.85 5.12
C GLN A 45 -4.12 8.07 5.82
N ILE A 46 -2.80 8.22 5.73
CA ILE A 46 -2.08 9.36 6.29
C ILE A 46 -2.53 10.66 5.62
N MET A 47 -2.57 10.69 4.29
CA MET A 47 -3.02 11.86 3.53
C MET A 47 -4.44 12.26 3.89
N ARG A 48 -5.35 11.27 4.02
CA ARG A 48 -6.72 11.51 4.44
C ARG A 48 -6.78 12.11 5.85
N ARG A 49 -5.97 11.64 6.80
CA ARG A 49 -5.90 12.22 8.15
C ARG A 49 -5.41 13.66 8.13
N ILE A 50 -4.38 13.96 7.33
CA ILE A 50 -3.87 15.32 7.16
C ILE A 50 -4.97 16.23 6.60
N GLN A 51 -5.64 15.80 5.53
CA GLN A 51 -6.76 16.54 4.92
C GLN A 51 -7.87 16.85 5.94
N ILE A 52 -8.29 15.85 6.72
CA ILE A 52 -9.30 16.05 7.78
C ILE A 52 -8.83 17.07 8.82
N SER A 53 -7.55 17.06 9.20
CA SER A 53 -6.99 17.97 10.20
C SER A 53 -6.92 19.43 9.71
N VAL A 54 -6.62 19.65 8.42
CA VAL A 54 -6.53 21.00 7.85
C VAL A 54 -7.86 21.55 7.36
N TRP A 55 -8.83 20.70 7.05
CA TRP A 55 -10.17 21.09 6.58
C TRP A 55 -10.81 22.24 7.38
N PRO A 56 -10.95 22.18 8.73
CA PRO A 56 -11.57 23.27 9.48
C PRO A 56 -10.77 24.59 9.41
N LYS A 57 -9.48 24.54 9.05
CA LYS A 57 -8.59 25.71 8.97
C LYS A 57 -8.63 26.42 7.60
N MET A 58 -9.29 25.83 6.60
CA MET A 58 -9.33 26.36 5.23
C MET A 58 -10.29 27.55 5.04
N GLY A 59 -11.11 27.90 6.04
CA GLY A 59 -12.08 29.00 5.92
C GLY A 59 -13.02 28.80 4.73
N ASN A 60 -13.20 29.85 3.92
CA ASN A 60 -14.05 29.82 2.72
C ASN A 60 -13.42 29.06 1.54
N LEU A 61 -12.12 28.76 1.55
CA LEU A 61 -11.50 27.98 0.49
C LEU A 61 -11.98 26.52 0.45
N ARG A 62 -12.67 26.04 1.50
CA ARG A 62 -13.36 24.74 1.51
C ARG A 62 -14.36 24.58 0.36
N HIS A 63 -14.93 25.67 -0.17
CA HIS A 63 -15.88 25.61 -1.28
C HIS A 63 -15.27 25.07 -2.59
N PHE A 64 -13.94 25.08 -2.72
CA PHE A 64 -13.25 24.49 -3.87
C PHE A 64 -12.87 23.01 -3.69
N ALA A 65 -13.04 22.46 -2.48
CA ALA A 65 -12.66 21.09 -2.18
C ALA A 65 -13.88 20.15 -2.24
N PRO A 66 -13.71 18.91 -2.71
CA PRO A 66 -14.81 17.93 -2.75
C PRO A 66 -15.33 17.65 -1.33
N PRO A 67 -16.60 17.24 -1.18
CA PRO A 67 -17.13 16.85 0.12
C PRO A 67 -16.25 15.76 0.72
N SER A 68 -15.82 15.97 1.97
CA SER A 68 -14.97 15.04 2.70
C SER A 68 -15.70 13.74 2.96
#